data_AF-A0A6H1K9W4-F1
#
_entry.id   AF-A0A6H1K9W4-F1
#
_cell.length_a   1.000
_cell.length_b   1.000
_cell.length_c   1.000
_cell.angle_alpha   90.00
_cell.angle_beta   90.00
_cell.angle_gamma   90.00
#
_symmetry.space_group_name_H-M   'P 1'
#
loop_
_entity.id
_entity.type
_entity.pdbx_description
1 polymer ?
#
loop_
_entity_poly.entity_id
_entity_poly.type
_entity_poly.pdbx_seq_one_letter_code
_entity_poly.pdbx_strand_id
1 'polypeptide(L)'
;MDDDEILRSHGEALALFGTRVQAVRDDQWDGPTPCTDWSVRALVGAEERLPDRLASAALREVEPYARGLSASGLFAPAVEPPPDADALTRLLCLLGRRP
;
A
#
# COMPACT_ATOMS: atom_id res chain seq x y z
N MET A 1 7.27 33.86 14.08
CA MET A 1 6.18 32.90 13.88
C MET A 1 6.20 32.04 15.11
N ASP A 2 5.08 31.98 15.81
CA ASP A 2 4.95 31.28 17.09
C ASP A 2 4.70 29.78 16.84
N ASP A 3 5.26 28.90 17.67
CA ASP A 3 5.16 27.45 17.45
C ASP A 3 3.70 26.96 17.58
N ASP A 4 2.93 27.57 18.48
CA ASP A 4 1.50 27.30 18.65
C ASP A 4 0.68 27.70 17.41
N GLU A 5 1.07 28.79 16.75
CA GLU A 5 0.44 29.23 15.51
C GLU A 5 0.70 28.24 14.37
N ILE A 6 1.92 27.72 14.28
CA ILE A 6 2.31 26.70 13.29
C ILE A 6 1.50 25.42 13.51
N LEU A 7 1.43 24.93 14.76
CA LEU A 7 0.71 23.70 15.08
C LEU A 7 -0.81 23.83 14.83
N ARG A 8 -1.41 24.98 15.16
CA ARG A 8 -2.82 25.26 14.88
C ARG A 8 -3.10 25.27 13.37
N SER A 9 -2.29 25.99 12.60
CA SER A 9 -2.42 26.07 11.14
C SER A 9 -2.25 24.70 10.49
N HIS A 10 -1.32 23.89 10.99
CA HIS A 10 -1.13 22.51 10.55
C HIS A 10 -2.37 21.64 10.81
N GLY A 11 -2.97 21.74 11.99
CA GLY A 11 -4.20 21.01 12.33
C GLY A 11 -5.38 21.40 11.44
N GLU A 12 -5.57 22.69 11.18
CA GLU A 12 -6.61 23.20 10.26
C GLU A 12 -6.41 22.67 8.83
N ALA A 13 -5.16 22.67 8.34
CA ALA A 13 -4.81 22.15 7.02
C ALA A 13 -5.13 20.64 6.89
N LEU A 14 -4.77 19.82 7.90
CA LEU A 14 -5.07 18.39 7.90
C LEU A 14 -6.57 18.11 7.92
N ALA A 15 -7.36 18.87 8.70
CA ALA A 15 -8.81 18.73 8.75
C ALA A 15 -9.47 19.05 7.39
N LEU A 16 -9.02 20.14 6.74
CA LEU A 16 -9.51 20.54 5.42
C LEU A 16 -9.13 19.52 4.33
N PHE A 17 -7.93 18.97 4.40
CA PHE A 17 -7.48 17.90 3.50
C PHE A 17 -8.32 16.63 3.68
N GLY A 18 -8.45 16.15 4.93
CA GLY A 18 -9.23 14.94 5.24
C GLY A 18 -10.68 15.03 4.79
N THR A 19 -11.32 16.18 4.99
CA THR A 19 -12.70 16.44 4.53
C THR A 19 -12.85 16.26 3.01
N ARG A 20 -11.82 16.62 2.22
CA ARG A 20 -11.84 16.50 0.75
C ARG A 20 -11.56 15.07 0.30
N VAL A 21 -10.59 14.39 0.91
CA VAL A 21 -10.28 12.97 0.61
C VAL A 21 -11.50 12.09 0.88
N GLN A 22 -12.22 12.34 1.98
CA GLN A 22 -13.44 11.60 2.33
C GLN A 22 -14.62 11.82 1.37
N ALA A 23 -14.59 12.88 0.57
CA ALA A 23 -15.63 13.17 -0.43
C ALA A 23 -15.38 12.50 -1.79
N VAL A 24 -14.22 11.85 -1.99
CA VAL A 24 -13.89 11.12 -3.22
C VAL A 24 -14.68 9.82 -3.26
N ARG A 25 -15.50 9.63 -4.29
CA ARG A 25 -16.25 8.39 -4.52
C ARG A 25 -15.34 7.30 -5.10
N ASP A 26 -15.77 6.05 -4.99
CA ASP A 26 -15.00 4.88 -5.48
C ASP A 26 -14.64 4.98 -6.98
N ASP A 27 -15.55 5.51 -7.81
CA ASP A 27 -15.35 5.72 -9.26
C ASP A 27 -14.38 6.86 -9.60
N GLN A 28 -13.95 7.64 -8.60
CA GLN A 28 -13.14 8.86 -8.81
C GLN A 28 -11.67 8.69 -8.44
N TRP A 29 -11.29 7.59 -7.78
CA TRP A 29 -9.90 7.37 -7.35
C TRP A 29 -8.90 7.34 -8.51
N ASP A 30 -9.36 6.89 -9.68
CA ASP A 30 -8.59 6.83 -10.92
C ASP A 30 -8.86 8.03 -11.85
N GLY A 31 -9.60 9.03 -11.36
CA GLY A 31 -9.92 10.24 -12.11
C GLY A 31 -8.69 11.11 -12.39
N PRO A 32 -8.75 11.94 -13.46
CA PRO A 32 -7.64 12.79 -13.87
C PRO A 32 -7.36 13.89 -12.85
N THR A 33 -6.10 14.24 -12.67
CA THR A 33 -5.67 15.40 -11.88
C THR A 33 -4.89 16.38 -12.77
N PRO A 34 -4.69 17.65 -12.34
CA PRO A 34 -3.86 18.60 -13.07
C PRO A 34 -2.41 18.12 -13.28
N CYS A 35 -1.91 17.29 -12.37
CA CYS A 35 -0.69 16.50 -12.58
C CYS A 35 -1.08 15.26 -13.39
N THR A 36 -1.02 15.35 -14.71
CA THR A 36 -1.59 14.33 -15.62
C THR A 36 -1.04 12.91 -15.41
N ASP A 37 0.13 12.78 -14.79
CA ASP A 37 0.73 11.49 -14.46
C ASP A 37 0.14 10.83 -13.20
N TRP A 38 -0.70 11.54 -12.45
CA TRP A 38 -1.18 11.13 -11.13
C TRP A 38 -2.70 11.00 -11.12
N SER A 39 -3.19 9.83 -10.69
CA SER A 39 -4.59 9.66 -10.28
C SER A 39 -4.83 10.35 -8.94
N VAL A 40 -6.11 10.52 -8.56
CA VAL A 40 -6.47 11.04 -7.22
C VAL A 40 -5.84 10.15 -6.13
N ARG A 41 -5.82 8.83 -6.33
CA ARG A 41 -5.17 7.87 -5.43
C ARG A 41 -3.67 8.15 -5.27
N ALA A 42 -2.96 8.34 -6.38
CA ALA A 42 -1.53 8.67 -6.35
C ALA A 42 -1.29 10.03 -5.71
N LEU A 43 -2.16 11.01 -5.98
CA LEU A 43 -2.05 12.37 -5.46
C LEU A 43 -2.15 12.45 -3.94
N VAL A 44 -2.96 11.60 -3.31
CA VAL A 44 -3.14 11.60 -1.85
C VAL A 44 -2.25 10.58 -1.13
N GLY A 45 -1.39 9.86 -1.87
CA GLY A 45 -0.55 8.79 -1.30
C GLY A 45 -1.35 7.57 -0.83
N ALA A 46 -2.55 7.34 -1.37
CA ALA A 46 -3.41 6.22 -1.01
C ALA A 46 -3.03 4.92 -1.76
N GLU A 47 -1.76 4.51 -1.67
CA GLU A 47 -1.32 3.22 -2.21
C GLU A 47 -2.24 2.09 -1.72
N GLU A 48 -2.75 1.31 -2.67
CA GLU A 48 -3.80 0.33 -2.41
C GLU A 48 -3.20 -0.91 -1.75
N ARG A 49 -3.36 -1.02 -0.43
CA ARG A 49 -2.97 -2.21 0.33
C ARG A 49 -3.95 -3.34 0.00
N LEU A 50 -3.43 -4.46 -0.48
CA LEU A 50 -4.25 -5.64 -0.80
C LEU A 50 -5.02 -6.05 0.47
N PRO A 51 -6.36 -6.21 0.42
CA PRO A 51 -7.13 -6.60 1.60
C PRO A 51 -6.57 -7.88 2.22
N ASP A 52 -6.42 -7.92 3.55
CA ASP A 52 -5.78 -9.03 4.26
C ASP A 52 -6.36 -10.40 3.90
N ARG A 53 -7.67 -10.48 3.64
CA ARG A 53 -8.34 -11.72 3.22
C ARG A 53 -7.84 -12.22 1.86
N LEU A 54 -7.60 -11.31 0.92
CA LEU A 54 -7.08 -11.61 -0.41
C LEU A 54 -5.59 -11.92 -0.33
N ALA A 55 -4.85 -11.18 0.49
CA ALA A 55 -3.44 -11.43 0.73
C ALA A 55 -3.24 -12.82 1.37
N SER A 56 -4.06 -13.16 2.37
CA SER A 56 -4.05 -14.47 3.02
C SER A 56 -4.54 -15.60 2.11
N ALA A 57 -5.50 -15.32 1.22
CA ALA A 57 -5.93 -16.31 0.22
C ALA A 57 -4.81 -16.59 -0.79
N ALA A 58 -4.19 -15.55 -1.33
CA ALA A 58 -3.05 -15.68 -2.24
C ALA A 58 -1.86 -16.37 -1.56
N LEU A 59 -1.55 -16.01 -0.31
CA LEU A 59 -0.49 -16.65 0.47
C LEU A 59 -0.73 -18.16 0.61
N ARG A 60 -1.93 -18.57 1.03
CA ARG A 60 -2.29 -20.00 1.17
C ARG A 60 -2.24 -20.76 -0.16
N GLU A 61 -2.61 -20.12 -1.26
CA GLU A 61 -2.51 -20.72 -2.60
C GLU A 61 -1.06 -20.91 -3.03
N VAL A 62 -0.17 -19.97 -2.71
CA VAL A 62 1.23 -19.97 -3.17
C VAL A 62 2.12 -20.86 -2.30
N GLU A 63 1.90 -20.88 -0.98
CA GLU A 63 2.70 -21.64 -0.01
C GLU A 63 3.02 -23.09 -0.41
N PRO A 64 2.06 -23.91 -0.90
CA PRO A 64 2.29 -25.32 -1.20
C PRO A 64 3.39 -25.59 -2.25
N TYR A 65 3.58 -24.67 -3.20
CA TYR A 65 4.56 -24.81 -4.28
C TYR A 65 5.64 -23.72 -4.29
N ALA A 66 5.71 -22.89 -3.24
CA ALA A 66 6.64 -21.77 -3.16
C ALA A 66 8.12 -22.18 -3.31
N ARG A 67 8.52 -23.35 -2.78
CA ARG A 67 9.88 -23.90 -2.95
C ARG A 67 10.26 -24.08 -4.43
N GLY A 68 9.28 -24.46 -5.26
CA GLY A 68 9.48 -24.63 -6.71
C GLY A 68 9.60 -23.30 -7.45
N LEU A 69 9.03 -22.21 -6.91
CA LEU A 69 9.03 -20.90 -7.56
C LEU A 69 10.44 -20.34 -7.71
N SER A 70 11.28 -20.44 -6.68
CA SER A 70 12.67 -19.98 -6.77
C SER A 70 13.50 -20.78 -7.80
N ALA A 71 13.19 -22.06 -8.00
CA ALA A 71 13.85 -22.90 -9.00
C ALA A 71 13.42 -22.58 -10.44
N SER A 72 12.32 -21.87 -10.64
CA SER A 72 11.83 -21.48 -11.98
C SER A 72 12.69 -20.43 -12.67
N GLY A 73 13.52 -19.69 -11.93
CA GLY A 73 14.27 -18.52 -12.43
C GLY A 73 13.42 -17.26 -12.62
N LEU A 74 12.09 -17.33 -12.45
CA LEU A 74 11.17 -16.18 -12.54
C LEU A 74 11.05 -15.42 -11.21
N PHE A 75 11.27 -16.13 -10.10
CA PHE A 75 11.19 -15.58 -8.74
C PHE A 75 12.56 -15.62 -8.08
N ALA A 76 12.88 -14.57 -7.32
CA ALA A 76 14.08 -14.56 -6.50
C ALA A 76 13.95 -15.60 -5.37
N PRO A 77 15.07 -16.01 -4.74
CA PRO A 77 15.03 -16.82 -3.52
C PRO A 77 14.15 -16.15 -2.46
N ALA A 78 13.30 -16.95 -1.79
CA ALA A 78 12.48 -16.46 -0.69
C ALA A 78 13.34 -15.81 0.40
N VAL A 79 12.84 -14.72 0.95
CA VAL A 79 13.46 -13.99 2.06
C VAL A 79 12.70 -14.31 3.34
N GLU A 80 13.39 -14.40 4.47
CA GLU A 80 12.74 -14.58 5.76
C GLU A 80 11.92 -13.32 6.10
N PRO A 81 10.60 -13.42 6.28
CA PRO A 81 9.79 -12.28 6.68
C PRO A 81 10.04 -11.90 8.14
N PRO A 82 9.80 -10.64 8.54
CA PRO A 82 9.72 -10.26 9.95
C PRO A 82 8.75 -11.18 10.72
N PRO A 83 9.02 -11.46 12.01
CA PRO A 83 8.24 -12.43 12.78
C PRO A 83 6.74 -12.09 12.86
N ASP A 84 6.42 -10.80 12.83
CA ASP A 84 5.08 -10.21 12.90
C ASP A 84 4.56 -9.70 11.54
N ALA A 85 5.20 -10.08 10.43
CA ALA A 85 4.81 -9.65 9.10
C ALA A 85 3.36 -10.03 8.76
N ASP A 86 2.64 -9.07 8.16
CA ASP A 86 1.29 -9.27 7.64
C ASP A 86 1.29 -10.26 6.45
N ALA A 87 0.10 -10.75 6.05
CA ALA A 87 -0.02 -11.76 5.01
C ALA A 87 0.53 -11.30 3.65
N LEU A 88 0.40 -10.01 3.33
CA LEU A 88 0.94 -9.44 2.11
C LEU A 88 2.47 -9.40 2.15
N THR A 89 3.04 -8.95 3.26
CA THR A 89 4.49 -8.91 3.50
C THR A 89 5.08 -10.32 3.44
N ARG A 90 4.44 -11.30 4.07
CA ARG A 90 4.83 -12.71 4.00
C ARG A 90 4.78 -13.25 2.58
N LEU A 91 3.71 -12.96 1.84
CA LEU A 91 3.58 -13.33 0.42
C LEU A 91 4.70 -12.68 -0.41
N LEU A 92 4.98 -11.40 -0.21
CA LEU A 92 6.05 -10.70 -0.92
C LEU A 92 7.43 -11.30 -0.62
N CYS A 93 7.73 -11.56 0.65
CA CYS A 93 8.97 -12.23 1.08
C CYS A 93 9.09 -13.65 0.49
N LEU A 94 7.99 -14.41 0.45
CA LEU A 94 7.93 -15.75 -0.16
C LEU A 94 8.24 -15.70 -1.66
N LEU A 95 7.84 -14.63 -2.34
CA LEU A 95 8.14 -14.37 -3.75
C LEU A 95 9.51 -13.67 -3.96
N GLY A 96 10.32 -13.58 -2.91
CA GLY A 96 11.68 -13.04 -2.93
C GLY A 96 11.77 -11.51 -3.01
N ARG A 97 10.71 -10.79 -2.60
CA ARG A 97 10.70 -9.32 -2.49
C ARG A 97 11.09 -8.87 -1.07
N ARG A 98 11.61 -7.63 -0.98
CA ARG A 98 12.03 -6.99 0.28
C ARG A 98 11.23 -5.68 0.46
N PRO A 99 9.98 -5.79 0.95
CA PRO A 99 9.16 -4.63 1.30
C PRO A 99 9.69 -3.91 2.54
#